data_AF-A0A970U1V1-F1
#
_entry.id   AF-A0A970U1V1-F1
#
_cell.length_a   1.000
_cell.length_b   1.000
_cell.length_c   1.000
_cell.angle_alpha   90.00
_cell.angle_beta   90.00
_cell.angle_gamma   90.00
#
_symmetry.space_group_name_H-M   'P 1'
#
loop_
_entity.id
_entity.type
_entity.pdbx_description
1 polymer ?
#
loop_
_entity_poly.entity_id
_entity_poly.type
_entity_poly.pdbx_seq_one_letter_code
_entity_poly.pdbx_strand_id
1 'polypeptide(L)'
;MLNFIIMDTSLSLTRIKHLLNRYFIENWKKDLYVGLVLLVIAFVSNPMAGFSSFVYIVMILLYTGRIFGNLAHKASAQHYLMIPASTSEKLITNIFLSHIYYVLLLSVFLVLGILLRALILAPLCDDTSSCTFLIPYISFASYLSFLLFQSILVFGSVYFKKNAFIKTLLSLSAFFFFLTMLVIFIIRMNVGSMTRLAEEFDYYVRNPYPSYLIPSIISIVFTCFFWILSYFRLRETEV
;
A
#
# COMPACT_ATOMS: atom_id res chain seq x y z
N MET A 1 -5.24 48.88 2.79
CA MET A 1 -4.16 48.08 2.19
C MET A 1 -4.26 46.69 2.81
N LEU A 2 -4.96 45.76 2.15
CA LEU A 2 -5.25 44.43 2.68
C LEU A 2 -3.93 43.62 2.60
N ASN A 3 -3.30 43.36 3.74
CA ASN A 3 -2.24 42.36 3.80
C ASN A 3 -2.88 41.00 3.55
N PHE A 4 -2.86 40.56 2.30
CA PHE A 4 -2.98 39.14 1.99
C PHE A 4 -1.85 38.44 2.76
N ILE A 5 -2.24 37.71 3.80
CA ILE A 5 -1.37 36.75 4.45
C ILE A 5 -1.08 35.70 3.38
N ILE A 6 0.04 35.87 2.69
CA ILE A 6 0.68 34.80 1.93
C ILE A 6 1.00 33.78 3.02
N MET A 7 0.15 32.76 3.13
CA MET A 7 0.32 31.69 4.09
C MET A 7 1.64 31.01 3.72
N ASP A 8 2.64 31.12 4.60
CA ASP A 8 3.97 30.56 4.36
C ASP A 8 3.83 29.09 3.92
N THR A 9 4.25 28.85 2.68
CA THR A 9 4.28 27.55 2.02
C THR A 9 5.44 26.69 2.53
N SER A 10 5.97 26.98 3.71
CA SER A 10 7.04 26.20 4.33
C SER A 10 6.45 24.95 4.97
N LEU A 11 7.11 23.81 4.78
CA LEU A 11 6.73 22.56 5.42
C LEU A 11 6.90 22.71 6.94
N SER A 12 5.82 22.52 7.69
CA SER A 12 5.80 22.62 9.15
C SER A 12 5.56 21.27 9.79
N LEU A 13 6.56 20.80 10.54
CA LEU A 13 6.44 19.57 11.34
C LEU A 13 5.35 19.71 12.43
N THR A 14 5.12 20.92 12.94
CA THR A 14 4.07 21.20 13.92
C THR A 14 2.69 20.95 13.30
N ARG A 15 2.44 21.40 12.06
CA ARG A 15 1.17 21.13 11.36
C ARG A 15 0.97 19.65 11.08
N ILE A 16 2.02 18.94 10.63
CA ILE A 16 1.98 17.48 10.42
C ILE A 16 1.63 16.75 11.72
N LYS A 17 2.23 17.15 12.85
CA LYS A 17 1.90 16.60 14.17
C LYS A 17 0.43 16.82 14.52
N HIS A 18 -0.12 18.02 14.30
CA HIS A 18 -1.53 18.28 14.55
C HIS A 18 -2.47 17.46 13.67
N LEU A 19 -2.13 17.26 12.38
CA LEU A 19 -2.88 16.39 11.47
C LEU A 19 -2.88 14.93 11.95
N LEU A 20 -1.72 14.41 12.37
CA LEU A 20 -1.62 13.06 12.94
C LEU A 20 -2.41 12.92 14.24
N ASN A 21 -2.31 13.89 15.16
CA ASN A 21 -3.05 13.85 16.42
C ASN A 21 -4.56 13.82 16.17
N ARG A 22 -5.03 14.68 15.26
CA ARG A 22 -6.42 14.69 14.83
C ARG A 22 -6.83 13.32 14.27
N TYR A 23 -6.01 12.73 13.40
CA TYR A 23 -6.28 11.42 12.82
C TYR A 23 -6.48 10.34 13.89
N PHE A 24 -5.57 10.26 14.86
CA PHE A 24 -5.65 9.27 15.93
C PHE A 24 -6.89 9.48 16.79
N ILE A 25 -7.21 10.72 17.16
CA ILE A 25 -8.40 11.02 17.96
C ILE A 25 -9.70 10.62 17.22
N GLU A 26 -9.78 10.89 15.92
CA GLU A 26 -10.97 10.58 15.11
C GLU A 26 -11.12 9.08 14.80
N ASN A 27 -10.03 8.34 14.64
CA ASN A 27 -10.05 6.99 14.07
C ASN A 27 -9.58 5.86 15.02
N TRP A 28 -9.09 6.15 16.23
CA TRP A 28 -8.53 5.12 17.13
C TRP A 28 -9.46 3.91 17.35
N LYS A 29 -10.78 4.14 17.51
CA LYS A 29 -11.74 3.04 17.70
C LYS A 29 -11.82 2.15 16.46
N LYS A 30 -11.89 2.77 15.27
CA LYS A 30 -11.99 2.05 13.99
C LYS A 30 -10.74 1.20 13.75
N ASP A 31 -9.57 1.79 14.00
CA ASP A 31 -8.28 1.10 13.82
C ASP A 31 -8.13 -0.07 14.80
N LEU A 32 -8.61 0.11 16.04
CA LEU A 32 -8.65 -0.96 17.04
C LEU A 32 -9.62 -2.08 16.64
N TYR A 33 -10.81 -1.77 16.10
CA TYR A 33 -11.74 -2.81 15.63
C TYR A 33 -11.15 -3.64 14.49
N VAL A 34 -10.49 -3.01 13.52
CA VAL A 34 -9.83 -3.75 12.44
C VAL A 34 -8.66 -4.58 12.96
N GLY A 35 -7.86 -4.02 13.87
CA GLY A 35 -6.80 -4.78 14.55
C GLY A 35 -7.33 -6.02 15.25
N LEU A 36 -8.43 -5.90 15.99
CA LEU A 36 -9.08 -7.02 16.66
C LEU A 36 -9.63 -8.07 15.69
N VAL A 37 -10.22 -7.66 14.57
CA VAL A 37 -10.66 -8.61 13.53
C VAL A 37 -9.47 -9.42 13.01
N LEU A 38 -8.35 -8.75 12.71
CA LEU A 38 -7.14 -9.45 12.28
C LEU A 38 -6.58 -10.38 13.36
N LEU A 39 -6.61 -9.96 14.63
CA LEU A 39 -6.18 -10.78 15.77
C LEU A 39 -7.00 -12.07 15.88
N VAL A 40 -8.33 -11.98 15.79
CA VAL A 40 -9.21 -13.16 15.83
C VAL A 40 -8.94 -14.08 14.65
N ILE A 41 -8.78 -13.52 13.44
CA ILE A 41 -8.44 -14.32 12.26
C ILE A 41 -7.08 -15.00 12.45
N ALA A 42 -6.07 -14.29 12.94
CA ALA A 42 -4.75 -14.85 13.21
C ALA A 42 -4.80 -15.95 14.28
N PHE A 43 -5.63 -15.79 15.30
CA PHE A 43 -5.84 -16.78 16.35
C PHE A 43 -6.49 -18.07 15.83
N VAL A 44 -7.53 -17.96 14.99
CA VAL A 44 -8.26 -19.11 14.45
C VAL A 44 -7.50 -19.78 13.31
N SER A 45 -6.78 -18.99 12.49
CA SER A 45 -6.07 -19.50 11.32
C SER A 45 -4.90 -20.39 11.72
N ASN A 46 -4.65 -21.43 10.92
CA ASN A 46 -3.39 -22.17 11.01
C ASN A 46 -2.26 -21.31 10.40
N PRO A 47 -1.19 -20.98 11.14
CA PRO A 47 -0.07 -20.17 10.63
C PRO A 47 0.62 -20.82 9.42
N MET A 48 0.63 -22.16 9.33
CA MET A 48 1.22 -22.85 8.17
C MET A 48 0.40 -22.69 6.89
N ALA A 49 -0.89 -22.37 7.00
CA ALA A 49 -1.77 -22.15 5.85
C ALA A 49 -1.60 -20.75 5.23
N GLY A 50 -0.86 -19.84 5.87
CA GLY A 50 -0.59 -18.49 5.34
C GLY A 50 -1.82 -17.58 5.23
N PHE A 51 -3.00 -18.01 5.68
CA PHE A 51 -4.25 -17.27 5.51
C PHE A 51 -4.26 -15.94 6.27
N SER A 52 -3.76 -15.91 7.52
CA SER A 52 -3.65 -14.67 8.29
C SER A 52 -2.69 -13.66 7.66
N SER A 53 -1.57 -14.12 7.08
CA SER A 53 -0.64 -13.29 6.33
C SER A 53 -1.27 -12.72 5.05
N PHE A 54 -2.07 -13.52 4.34
CA PHE A 54 -2.85 -13.04 3.19
C PHE A 54 -3.85 -11.95 3.61
N VAL A 55 -4.64 -12.20 4.66
CA VAL A 55 -5.62 -11.22 5.17
C VAL A 55 -4.92 -9.94 5.63
N TYR A 56 -3.77 -10.05 6.28
CA TYR A 56 -2.95 -8.89 6.67
C TYR A 56 -2.56 -8.03 5.47
N ILE A 57 -2.03 -8.64 4.40
CA ILE A 57 -1.67 -7.91 3.17
C ILE A 57 -2.92 -7.24 2.58
N VAL A 58 -4.02 -7.99 2.43
CA VAL A 58 -5.27 -7.45 1.88
C VAL A 58 -5.80 -6.27 2.70
N MET A 59 -5.76 -6.36 4.03
CA MET A 59 -6.19 -5.27 4.91
C MET A 59 -5.33 -4.02 4.72
N ILE A 60 -4.00 -4.14 4.66
CA ILE A 60 -3.13 -2.98 4.40
C ILE A 60 -3.44 -2.34 3.05
N LEU A 61 -3.65 -3.15 2.01
CA LEU A 61 -3.98 -2.66 0.68
C LEU A 61 -5.33 -1.93 0.66
N LEU A 62 -6.36 -2.49 1.32
CA LEU A 62 -7.67 -1.87 1.43
C LEU A 62 -7.60 -0.53 2.17
N TYR A 63 -6.81 -0.44 3.24
CA TYR A 63 -6.59 0.80 3.96
C TYR A 63 -5.86 1.84 3.11
N THR A 64 -4.82 1.42 2.40
CA THR A 64 -4.05 2.30 1.51
C THR A 64 -4.95 2.89 0.42
N GLY A 65 -5.82 2.08 -0.21
CA GLY A 65 -6.78 2.56 -1.20
C GLY A 65 -7.90 3.44 -0.65
N ARG A 66 -8.06 3.51 0.67
CA ARG A 66 -9.05 4.35 1.37
C ARG A 66 -8.43 5.57 2.06
N ILE A 67 -7.12 5.77 1.96
CA ILE A 67 -6.40 6.83 2.69
C ILE A 67 -6.94 8.24 2.36
N PHE A 68 -7.33 8.48 1.11
CA PHE A 68 -8.01 9.70 0.66
C PHE A 68 -9.54 9.55 0.54
N GLY A 69 -10.13 8.59 1.25
CA GLY A 69 -11.57 8.33 1.24
C GLY A 69 -12.42 9.52 1.68
N ASN A 70 -11.87 10.43 2.47
CA ASN A 70 -12.54 11.69 2.85
C ASN A 70 -12.78 12.62 1.65
N LEU A 71 -12.01 12.50 0.56
CA LEU A 71 -12.24 13.25 -0.68
C LEU A 71 -13.39 12.67 -1.53
N ALA A 72 -13.92 11.50 -1.16
CA ALA A 72 -14.91 10.80 -1.98
C ALA A 72 -16.28 11.47 -1.96
N HIS A 73 -16.70 12.00 -0.81
CA HIS A 73 -17.99 12.67 -0.64
C HIS A 73 -17.81 14.18 -0.57
N LYS A 74 -18.69 14.95 -1.22
CA LYS A 74 -18.59 16.42 -1.31
C LYS A 74 -18.50 17.08 0.08
N ALA A 75 -19.33 16.67 1.03
CA ALA A 75 -19.35 17.25 2.38
C ALA A 75 -18.07 16.95 3.18
N SER A 76 -17.57 15.72 3.14
CA SER A 76 -16.32 15.35 3.81
C SER A 76 -15.10 15.95 3.11
N ALA A 77 -15.15 16.09 1.78
CA ALA A 77 -14.10 16.72 0.99
C ALA A 77 -13.97 18.19 1.35
N GLN A 78 -15.08 18.94 1.43
CA GLN A 78 -15.07 20.33 1.86
C GLN A 78 -14.42 20.48 3.24
N HIS A 79 -14.85 19.67 4.22
CA HIS A 79 -14.28 19.71 5.57
C HIS A 79 -12.78 19.34 5.59
N TYR A 80 -12.34 18.41 4.75
CA TYR A 80 -10.93 18.01 4.64
C TYR A 80 -10.06 19.06 3.93
N LEU A 81 -10.59 19.74 2.92
CA LEU A 81 -9.85 20.75 2.17
C LEU A 81 -9.70 22.05 2.98
N MET A 82 -10.69 22.40 3.82
CA MET A 82 -10.65 23.57 4.70
C MET A 82 -9.66 23.45 5.87
N ILE A 83 -9.03 22.29 6.08
CA ILE A 83 -8.00 22.16 7.11
C ILE A 83 -6.82 23.06 6.73
N PRO A 84 -6.37 23.97 7.62
CA PRO A 84 -5.28 24.89 7.34
C PRO A 84 -3.93 24.15 7.36
N ALA A 85 -3.67 23.40 6.30
CA ALA A 85 -2.44 22.66 6.05
C ALA A 85 -2.14 22.68 4.54
N SER A 86 -0.87 22.69 4.18
CA SER A 86 -0.44 22.61 2.78
C SER A 86 -0.75 21.24 2.17
N THR A 87 -0.90 21.19 0.84
CA THR A 87 -1.04 19.96 0.06
C THR A 87 0.05 18.93 0.37
N SER A 88 1.30 19.39 0.50
CA SER A 88 2.46 18.55 0.82
C SER A 88 2.36 17.93 2.20
N GLU A 89 1.92 18.69 3.21
CA GLU A 89 1.76 18.18 4.58
C GLU A 89 0.65 17.12 4.63
N LYS A 90 -0.49 17.36 3.97
CA LYS A 90 -1.58 16.38 3.87
C LYS A 90 -1.12 15.08 3.21
N LEU A 91 -0.34 15.18 2.13
CA LEU A 91 0.21 14.02 1.44
C LEU A 91 1.23 13.26 2.30
N ILE A 92 2.17 13.95 2.94
CA ILE A 92 3.17 13.32 3.82
C ILE A 92 2.51 12.62 4.99
N THR A 93 1.51 13.24 5.64
CA THR A 93 0.74 12.62 6.71
C THR A 93 0.07 11.33 6.24
N ASN A 94 -0.56 11.34 5.06
CA ASN A 94 -1.25 10.16 4.54
C ASN A 94 -0.29 9.05 4.07
N ILE A 95 0.87 9.41 3.51
CA ILE A 95 1.93 8.44 3.17
C ILE A 95 2.47 7.79 4.45
N PHE A 96 2.76 8.59 5.49
CA PHE A 96 3.18 8.07 6.79
C PHE A 96 2.15 7.11 7.39
N LEU A 97 0.86 7.49 7.36
CA LEU A 97 -0.21 6.65 7.88
C LEU A 97 -0.31 5.30 7.13
N SER A 98 -0.26 5.33 5.80
CA SER A 98 -0.39 4.12 4.97
C SER A 98 0.83 3.19 5.00
N HIS A 99 2.04 3.72 5.00
CA HIS A 99 3.27 2.94 4.84
C HIS A 99 3.91 2.52 6.17
N ILE A 100 3.71 3.31 7.24
CA ILE A 100 4.36 3.08 8.53
C ILE A 100 3.31 2.70 9.58
N TYR A 101 2.35 3.58 9.86
CA TYR A 101 1.41 3.37 10.96
C TYR A 101 0.55 2.11 10.77
N TYR A 102 -0.12 1.95 9.62
CA TYR A 102 -1.00 0.80 9.39
C TYR A 102 -0.26 -0.53 9.31
N VAL A 103 0.94 -0.53 8.72
CA VAL A 103 1.81 -1.71 8.67
C VAL A 103 2.18 -2.15 10.09
N LEU A 104 2.66 -1.22 10.92
CA LEU A 104 3.05 -1.52 12.29
C LEU A 104 1.84 -1.94 13.15
N LEU A 105 0.75 -1.19 13.10
CA LEU A 105 -0.46 -1.49 13.88
C LEU A 105 -0.97 -2.90 13.57
N LEU A 106 -1.17 -3.23 12.29
CA LEU A 106 -1.67 -4.55 11.91
C LEU A 106 -0.64 -5.65 12.18
N SER A 107 0.66 -5.37 12.08
CA SER A 107 1.69 -6.35 12.43
C SER A 107 1.67 -6.71 13.92
N VAL A 108 1.40 -5.74 14.79
CA VAL A 108 1.29 -5.97 16.24
C VAL A 108 0.11 -6.89 16.52
N PHE A 109 -1.06 -6.62 15.94
CA PHE A 109 -2.24 -7.47 16.12
C PHE A 109 -2.07 -8.87 15.52
N LEU A 110 -1.39 -8.98 14.38
CA LEU A 110 -1.08 -10.28 13.78
C LEU A 110 -0.15 -11.11 14.67
N VAL A 111 0.94 -10.52 15.16
CA VAL A 111 1.89 -11.19 16.08
C VAL A 111 1.19 -11.56 17.38
N LEU A 112 0.40 -10.65 17.97
CA LEU A 112 -0.37 -10.92 19.18
C LEU A 112 -1.36 -12.08 18.99
N GLY A 113 -2.06 -12.16 17.85
CA GLY A 113 -2.98 -13.26 17.56
C GLY A 113 -2.27 -14.61 17.44
N ILE A 114 -1.10 -14.64 16.80
CA ILE A 114 -0.27 -15.86 16.68
C ILE A 114 0.27 -16.28 18.05
N LEU A 115 0.75 -15.33 18.87
CA LEU A 115 1.25 -15.59 20.21
C LEU A 115 0.14 -16.10 21.14
N LEU A 116 -1.05 -15.51 21.07
CA LEU A 116 -2.21 -15.95 21.85
C LEU A 116 -2.60 -17.38 21.49
N ARG A 117 -2.59 -17.71 20.19
CA ARG A 117 -2.83 -19.08 19.71
C ARG A 117 -1.79 -20.04 20.25
N ALA A 118 -0.51 -19.71 20.12
CA ALA A 118 0.58 -20.53 20.63
C ALA A 118 0.44 -20.77 22.14
N LEU A 119 0.10 -19.75 22.92
CA LEU A 119 -0.08 -19.88 24.37
C LEU A 119 -1.24 -20.82 24.74
N ILE A 120 -2.38 -20.72 24.05
CA ILE A 120 -3.59 -21.50 24.38
C ILE A 120 -3.52 -22.93 23.85
N LEU A 121 -2.96 -23.14 22.65
CA LEU A 121 -2.87 -24.47 22.01
C LEU A 121 -1.58 -25.22 22.36
N ALA A 122 -0.54 -24.57 22.91
CA ALA A 122 0.69 -25.24 23.34
C ALA A 122 0.47 -26.48 24.23
N PRO A 123 -0.43 -26.47 25.23
CA PRO A 123 -0.68 -27.66 26.05
C PRO A 123 -1.56 -28.72 25.38
N LEU A 124 -2.18 -28.43 24.24
CA LEU A 124 -3.12 -29.32 23.54
C LEU A 124 -2.53 -30.02 22.32
N CYS A 125 -1.39 -29.57 21.80
CA CYS A 125 -0.75 -30.14 20.62
C CYS A 125 0.63 -30.71 20.97
N ASP A 126 0.80 -32.02 20.79
CA ASP A 126 2.10 -32.71 20.93
C ASP A 126 3.09 -32.34 19.81
N ASP A 127 2.59 -31.78 18.70
CA ASP A 127 3.40 -31.41 17.55
C ASP A 127 3.94 -29.97 17.62
N THR A 128 5.27 -29.86 17.58
CA THR A 128 6.05 -28.60 17.54
C THR A 128 5.71 -27.70 16.35
N SER A 129 5.05 -28.22 15.31
CA SER A 129 4.63 -27.51 14.11
C SER A 129 3.57 -26.44 14.38
N SER A 130 2.71 -26.65 15.39
CA SER A 130 1.63 -25.74 15.82
C SER A 130 2.13 -24.40 16.35
N CYS A 131 3.37 -24.40 16.84
CA CYS A 131 4.00 -23.31 17.58
C CYS A 131 5.09 -22.59 16.77
N THR A 132 5.28 -22.94 15.50
CA THR A 132 6.30 -22.31 14.66
C THR A 132 5.92 -20.86 14.36
N PHE A 133 6.60 -19.95 15.03
CA PHE A 133 6.54 -18.52 14.79
C PHE A 133 7.31 -18.19 13.50
N LEU A 134 6.62 -18.28 12.36
CA LEU A 134 7.15 -17.77 11.11
C LEU A 134 7.05 -16.25 11.12
N ILE A 135 8.12 -15.58 11.58
CA ILE A 135 8.35 -14.19 11.19
C ILE A 135 8.56 -14.23 9.68
N PRO A 136 7.69 -13.61 8.87
CA PRO A 136 7.91 -13.55 7.44
C PRO A 136 9.24 -12.83 7.22
N TYR A 137 10.23 -13.52 6.67
CA TYR A 137 11.46 -12.88 6.21
C TYR A 137 11.07 -11.94 5.06
N ILE A 138 11.08 -10.62 5.33
CA ILE A 138 10.80 -9.63 4.31
C ILE A 138 12.12 -9.34 3.59
N SER A 139 12.26 -9.89 2.39
CA SER A 139 13.36 -9.51 1.49
C SER A 139 13.24 -8.02 1.12
N PHE A 140 14.37 -7.35 0.89
CA PHE A 140 14.37 -5.95 0.44
C PHE A 140 13.57 -5.76 -0.85
N ALA A 141 13.69 -6.71 -1.80
CA ALA A 141 12.97 -6.68 -3.07
C ALA A 141 11.44 -6.81 -2.91
N SER A 142 10.97 -7.67 -1.99
CA SER A 142 9.54 -7.81 -1.71
C SER A 142 8.98 -6.57 -1.00
N TYR A 143 9.73 -5.95 -0.09
CA TYR A 143 9.35 -4.69 0.53
C TYR A 143 9.20 -3.56 -0.50
N LEU A 144 10.13 -3.49 -1.45
CA LEU A 144 10.13 -2.49 -2.49
C LEU A 144 8.95 -2.65 -3.47
N SER A 145 8.63 -3.89 -3.83
CA SER A 145 7.46 -4.22 -4.64
C SER A 145 6.15 -3.85 -3.92
N PHE A 146 6.11 -4.07 -2.60
CA PHE A 146 5.00 -3.66 -1.76
C PHE A 146 4.85 -2.13 -1.69
N LEU A 147 5.95 -1.39 -1.54
CA LEU A 147 6.01 0.08 -1.59
C LEU A 147 5.46 0.62 -2.91
N LEU A 148 5.89 0.04 -4.04
CA LEU A 148 5.40 0.39 -5.36
C LEU A 148 3.88 0.22 -5.44
N PHE A 149 3.36 -0.92 -5.00
CA PHE A 149 1.93 -1.18 -5.04
C PHE A 149 1.13 -0.24 -4.13
N GLN A 150 1.66 0.08 -2.93
CA GLN A 150 1.05 1.09 -2.07
C GLN A 150 1.03 2.47 -2.72
N SER A 151 2.10 2.89 -3.39
CA SER A 151 2.16 4.20 -4.06
C SER A 151 1.11 4.35 -5.16
N ILE A 152 0.86 3.28 -5.93
CA ILE A 152 -0.18 3.24 -6.97
C ILE A 152 -1.57 3.38 -6.34
N LEU A 153 -1.81 2.69 -5.22
CA LEU A 153 -3.08 2.79 -4.49
C LEU A 153 -3.29 4.17 -3.86
N VAL A 154 -2.24 4.78 -3.32
CA VAL A 154 -2.28 6.16 -2.80
C VAL A 154 -2.67 7.11 -3.94
N PHE A 155 -1.97 7.07 -5.08
CA PHE A 155 -2.31 7.89 -6.24
C PHE A 155 -3.75 7.68 -6.69
N GLY A 156 -4.11 6.42 -6.82
CA GLY A 156 -5.44 6.01 -7.20
C GLY A 156 -6.57 6.49 -6.27
N SER A 157 -6.29 6.55 -4.97
CA SER A 157 -7.22 7.06 -3.96
C SER A 157 -7.46 8.57 -4.06
N VAL A 158 -6.49 9.33 -4.59
CA VAL A 158 -6.67 10.76 -4.91
C VAL A 158 -7.38 10.93 -6.27
N TYR A 159 -7.03 10.10 -7.25
CA TYR A 159 -7.53 10.23 -8.62
C TYR A 159 -9.03 9.91 -8.74
N PHE A 160 -9.47 8.81 -8.13
CA PHE A 160 -10.85 8.34 -8.25
C PHE A 160 -11.73 8.77 -7.07
N LYS A 161 -12.73 9.62 -7.34
CA LYS A 161 -13.66 10.12 -6.29
C LYS A 161 -14.56 9.05 -5.67
N LYS A 162 -14.90 7.96 -6.37
CA LYS A 162 -15.79 6.91 -5.85
C LYS A 162 -15.23 5.54 -6.16
N ASN A 163 -15.26 4.65 -5.17
CA ASN A 163 -14.75 3.28 -5.24
C ASN A 163 -13.31 3.22 -5.72
N ALA A 164 -12.45 4.08 -5.14
CA ALA A 164 -11.11 4.31 -5.65
C ALA A 164 -10.29 3.01 -5.75
N PHE A 165 -10.25 2.22 -4.68
CA PHE A 165 -9.54 0.94 -4.64
C PHE A 165 -9.94 -0.04 -5.77
N ILE A 166 -11.23 -0.15 -6.08
CA ILE A 166 -11.69 -1.08 -7.12
C ILE A 166 -11.31 -0.54 -8.51
N LYS A 167 -11.44 0.77 -8.71
CA LYS A 167 -11.10 1.40 -9.99
C LYS A 167 -9.61 1.39 -10.25
N THR A 168 -8.77 1.47 -9.23
CA THR A 168 -7.31 1.36 -9.39
C THR A 168 -6.91 -0.03 -9.80
N LEU A 169 -7.45 -1.06 -9.14
CA LEU A 169 -7.23 -2.45 -9.52
C LEU A 169 -7.75 -2.75 -10.93
N LEU A 170 -8.93 -2.24 -11.28
CA LEU A 170 -9.51 -2.41 -12.61
C LEU A 170 -8.67 -1.71 -13.70
N SER A 171 -8.21 -0.49 -13.43
CA SER A 171 -7.33 0.28 -14.33
C SER A 171 -6.00 -0.45 -14.53
N LEU A 172 -5.40 -0.94 -13.45
CA LEU A 172 -4.16 -1.73 -13.49
C LEU A 172 -4.34 -3.02 -14.29
N SER A 173 -5.45 -3.74 -14.05
CA SER A 173 -5.78 -4.96 -14.78
C SER A 173 -5.99 -4.70 -16.28
N ALA A 174 -6.72 -3.65 -16.64
CA ALA A 174 -6.92 -3.25 -18.03
C ALA A 174 -5.59 -2.87 -18.72
N PHE A 175 -4.70 -2.17 -18.01
CA PHE A 175 -3.37 -1.82 -18.51
C PHE A 175 -2.52 -3.07 -18.78
N PHE A 176 -2.45 -4.01 -17.84
CA PHE A 176 -1.72 -5.26 -18.05
C PHE A 176 -2.32 -6.13 -19.14
N PHE A 177 -3.66 -6.18 -19.24
CA PHE A 177 -4.34 -6.88 -20.33
C PHE A 177 -4.02 -6.29 -21.71
N PHE A 178 -3.96 -4.95 -21.81
CA PHE A 178 -3.53 -4.29 -23.03
C PHE A 178 -2.06 -4.59 -23.36
N LEU A 179 -1.19 -4.56 -22.35
CA LEU A 179 0.23 -4.84 -22.53
C LEU A 179 0.48 -6.29 -22.97
N THR A 180 -0.23 -7.27 -22.40
CA THR A 180 -0.13 -8.67 -22.81
C THR A 180 -0.64 -8.86 -24.25
N MET A 181 -1.74 -8.21 -24.63
CA MET A 181 -2.23 -8.24 -26.01
C MET A 181 -1.23 -7.64 -27.00
N LEU A 182 -0.58 -6.53 -26.63
CA LEU A 182 0.46 -5.91 -27.43
C LEU A 182 1.67 -6.83 -27.58
N VAL A 183 2.12 -7.48 -26.51
CA VAL A 183 3.22 -8.45 -26.55
C VAL A 183 2.88 -9.63 -27.47
N ILE A 184 1.68 -10.21 -27.34
CA ILE A 184 1.21 -11.30 -28.22
C ILE A 184 1.17 -10.84 -29.68
N PHE A 185 0.73 -9.60 -29.94
CA PHE A 185 0.70 -9.03 -31.28
C PHE A 185 2.11 -8.89 -31.89
N ILE A 186 3.07 -8.35 -31.13
CA ILE A 186 4.49 -8.24 -31.56
C ILE A 186 5.07 -9.63 -31.85
N ILE A 187 4.78 -10.61 -30.98
CA ILE A 187 5.20 -12.00 -31.15
C ILE A 187 4.67 -12.59 -32.45
N ARG A 188 3.38 -12.37 -32.74
CA ARG A 188 2.76 -12.84 -34.00
C ARG A 188 3.30 -12.14 -35.25
N MET A 189 3.81 -10.91 -35.14
CA MET A 189 4.41 -10.21 -36.28
C MET A 189 5.85 -10.65 -36.58
N ASN A 190 6.58 -11.19 -35.59
CA ASN A 190 8.01 -11.50 -35.70
C ASN A 190 8.31 -13.01 -35.62
N VAL A 191 7.39 -13.87 -36.07
CA VAL A 191 7.44 -15.34 -35.91
C VAL A 191 8.79 -15.96 -36.33
N GLY A 192 9.51 -15.37 -37.29
CA GLY A 192 10.83 -15.85 -37.75
C GLY A 192 12.02 -15.56 -36.82
N SER A 193 11.94 -14.58 -35.90
CA SER A 193 13.04 -14.21 -34.97
C SER A 193 12.77 -14.61 -33.51
N MET A 194 11.75 -15.45 -33.28
CA MET A 194 11.22 -15.78 -31.96
C MET A 194 12.14 -16.62 -31.07
N THR A 195 13.07 -17.37 -31.65
CA THR A 195 13.99 -18.24 -30.90
C THR A 195 14.91 -17.42 -30.00
N ARG A 196 15.44 -16.29 -30.51
CA ARG A 196 16.39 -15.45 -29.78
C ARG A 196 15.76 -14.68 -28.62
N LEU A 197 14.55 -14.15 -28.81
CA LEU A 197 13.79 -13.46 -27.74
C LEU A 197 13.32 -14.43 -26.66
N ALA A 198 12.91 -15.65 -27.03
CA ALA A 198 12.51 -16.67 -26.07
C ALA A 198 13.71 -17.19 -25.25
N GLU A 199 14.86 -17.39 -25.88
CA GLU A 199 16.10 -17.79 -25.22
C GLU A 199 16.63 -16.72 -24.25
N GLU A 200 16.59 -15.43 -24.63
CA GLU A 200 16.95 -14.35 -23.71
C GLU A 200 15.99 -14.26 -22.52
N PHE A 201 14.67 -14.41 -22.77
CA PHE A 201 13.69 -14.41 -21.69
C PHE A 201 13.90 -15.58 -20.72
N ASP A 202 14.15 -16.80 -21.23
CA ASP A 202 14.44 -17.97 -20.38
C ASP A 202 15.76 -17.80 -19.60
N TYR A 203 16.78 -17.17 -20.19
CA TYR A 203 18.02 -16.85 -19.51
C TYR A 203 17.81 -15.89 -18.32
N TYR A 204 17.03 -14.82 -18.50
CA TYR A 204 16.72 -13.88 -17.42
C TYR A 204 15.83 -14.48 -16.32
N VAL A 205 14.92 -15.39 -16.68
CA VAL A 205 14.09 -16.13 -15.70
C VAL A 205 14.94 -17.10 -14.89
N ARG A 206 15.93 -17.76 -15.52
CA ARG A 206 16.73 -18.82 -14.91
C ARG A 206 17.95 -18.31 -14.14
N ASN A 207 18.43 -17.09 -14.41
CA ASN A 207 19.64 -16.53 -13.80
C ASN A 207 19.38 -15.19 -13.08
N PRO A 208 18.84 -15.21 -11.85
CA PRO A 208 18.26 -14.03 -11.22
C PRO A 208 19.28 -13.09 -10.52
N TYR A 209 20.54 -13.50 -10.36
CA TYR A 209 21.48 -12.78 -9.47
C TYR A 209 21.87 -11.36 -9.93
N PRO A 210 22.09 -11.04 -11.22
CA PRO A 210 22.24 -9.65 -11.67
C PRO A 210 20.89 -8.96 -11.92
N SER A 211 19.77 -9.71 -11.89
CA SER A 211 18.46 -9.22 -12.34
C SER A 211 17.61 -8.58 -11.26
N TYR A 212 18.01 -8.57 -9.98
CA TYR A 212 17.24 -7.88 -8.93
C TYR A 212 17.47 -6.37 -8.85
N LEU A 213 18.62 -5.88 -9.33
CA LEU A 213 18.96 -4.46 -9.26
C LEU A 213 18.07 -3.60 -10.17
N ILE A 214 17.86 -4.04 -11.41
CA ILE A 214 17.07 -3.30 -12.40
C ILE A 214 15.60 -3.15 -11.96
N PRO A 215 14.87 -4.21 -11.58
CA PRO A 215 13.52 -4.11 -11.04
C PRO A 215 13.45 -3.27 -9.76
N SER A 216 14.50 -3.31 -8.93
CA SER A 216 14.56 -2.49 -7.73
C SER A 216 14.67 -1.00 -8.07
N ILE A 217 15.56 -0.62 -8.98
CA ILE A 217 15.69 0.79 -9.42
C ILE A 217 14.38 1.26 -10.06
N ILE A 218 13.79 0.45 -10.94
CA ILE A 218 12.50 0.73 -11.57
C ILE A 218 11.43 0.98 -10.49
N SER A 219 11.33 0.09 -9.51
CA SER A 219 10.32 0.20 -8.46
C SER A 219 10.49 1.45 -7.60
N ILE A 220 11.72 1.87 -7.28
CA ILE A 220 11.98 3.15 -6.58
C ILE A 220 11.52 4.34 -7.43
N VAL A 221 11.93 4.37 -8.71
CA VAL A 221 11.60 5.48 -9.62
C VAL A 221 10.08 5.61 -9.79
N PHE A 222 9.39 4.49 -10.03
CA PHE A 222 7.93 4.50 -10.15
C PHE A 222 7.23 4.88 -8.84
N THR A 223 7.74 4.44 -7.69
CA THR A 223 7.20 4.84 -6.37
C THR A 223 7.26 6.36 -6.20
N CYS A 224 8.43 6.97 -6.47
CA CYS A 224 8.59 8.43 -6.42
C CYS A 224 7.67 9.13 -7.43
N PHE A 225 7.58 8.60 -8.66
CA PHE A 225 6.70 9.13 -9.70
C PHE A 225 5.23 9.17 -9.25
N PHE A 226 4.70 8.09 -8.67
CA PHE A 226 3.31 8.05 -8.20
C PHE A 226 3.05 8.98 -7.01
N TRP A 227 4.02 9.16 -6.10
CA TRP A 227 3.89 10.14 -5.02
C TRP A 227 3.85 11.58 -5.55
N ILE A 228 4.68 11.92 -6.54
CA ILE A 228 4.66 13.24 -7.21
C ILE A 228 3.33 13.45 -7.93
N LEU A 229 2.83 12.43 -8.64
CA LEU A 229 1.56 12.51 -9.34
C LEU A 229 0.38 12.68 -8.36
N SER A 230 0.46 12.03 -7.19
CA SER A 230 -0.49 12.21 -6.10
C SER A 230 -0.51 13.65 -5.58
N TYR A 231 0.67 14.27 -5.47
CA TYR A 231 0.80 15.67 -5.04
C TYR A 231 0.15 16.64 -6.01
N PHE A 232 0.46 16.54 -7.32
CA PHE A 232 -0.14 17.42 -8.32
C PHE A 232 -1.66 17.25 -8.36
N ARG A 233 -2.14 16.02 -8.29
CA ARG A 233 -3.57 15.75 -8.30
C ARG A 233 -4.29 16.32 -7.07
N LEU A 234 -3.69 16.21 -5.89
CA LEU A 234 -4.25 16.78 -4.67
C LEU A 234 -4.30 18.31 -4.74
N ARG A 235 -3.27 18.94 -5.32
CA ARG A 235 -3.23 20.38 -5.55
C ARG A 235 -4.32 20.86 -6.50
N GLU A 236 -4.57 20.14 -7.59
CA GLU A 236 -5.68 20.44 -8.52
C GLU A 236 -7.06 20.34 -7.85
N THR A 237 -7.21 19.55 -6.79
CA THR A 237 -8.49 19.43 -6.08
C THR A 237 -8.73 20.51 -5.02
N GLU A 238 -7.68 21.26 -4.64
CA GLU A 238 -7.77 22.36 -3.66
C GLU A 238 -8.03 23.72 -4.31
N VAL A 239 -7.72 23.88 -5.61
CA VAL A 239 -7.96 25.08 -6.42
C VAL A 239 -9.36 25.05 -7.03
#